data_AF-M5UY81-F1
#
_entry.id   AF-M5UY81-F1
#
_cell.length_a   1.000
_cell.length_b   1.000
_cell.length_c   1.000
_cell.angle_alpha   90.00
_cell.angle_beta   90.00
_cell.angle_gamma   90.00
#
_symmetry.space_group_name_H-M   'P 1'
#
loop_
_entity.id
_entity.type
_entity.pdbx_description
1 polymer ?
#
loop_
_entity_poly.entity_id
_entity_poly.type
_entity_poly.pdbx_seq_one_letter_code
_entity_poly.pdbx_strand_id
1 'polypeptide(L)'
;MNFKFPEPQVTMKETSFYGNVEPKHIRGRIWASFGEFRLIPVGNGEVKIEATTRYSNGLGPKFYWKLWSDYLIDEMHEHVLQRIKLEAEKTEELNQRG
;
A
#
# COMPACT_ATOMS: atom_id res chain seq x y z
N MET A 1 -5.50 -8.89 -9.93
CA MET A 1 -4.68 -7.83 -10.57
C MET A 1 -3.40 -7.65 -9.77
N ASN A 2 -2.24 -7.53 -10.43
CA ASN A 2 -0.97 -7.24 -9.75
C ASN A 2 -0.25 -6.07 -10.43
N PHE A 3 0.63 -5.41 -9.69
CA PHE A 3 1.43 -4.29 -10.14
C PHE A 3 2.77 -4.24 -9.41
N LYS A 4 3.76 -3.61 -10.05
CA LYS A 4 5.12 -3.43 -9.51
C LYS A 4 5.46 -1.95 -9.44
N PHE A 5 6.28 -1.62 -8.47
CA PHE A 5 6.88 -0.29 -8.36
C PHE A 5 8.32 -0.38 -8.88
N PRO A 6 8.63 0.20 -10.05
CA PRO A 6 9.94 0.03 -10.69
C PRO A 6 11.06 0.71 -9.91
N GLU A 7 10.74 1.74 -9.14
CA GLU A 7 11.69 2.53 -8.37
C GLU A 7 11.20 2.74 -6.93
N PRO A 8 12.12 2.93 -5.96
CA PRO A 8 11.75 3.26 -4.60
C PRO A 8 11.05 4.61 -4.53
N GLN A 9 10.02 4.70 -3.69
CA GLN A 9 9.34 5.96 -3.44
C GLN A 9 10.29 6.98 -2.80
N VAL A 10 10.35 8.18 -3.37
CA VAL A 10 11.13 9.28 -2.80
C VAL A 10 10.43 9.76 -1.55
N THR A 11 11.00 9.44 -0.39
CA THR A 11 10.39 9.78 0.91
C THR A 11 10.53 11.26 1.24
N MET A 12 11.66 11.84 0.87
CA MET A 12 12.01 13.24 1.12
C MET A 12 12.94 13.74 0.00
N LYS A 13 12.87 15.03 -0.32
CA LYS A 13 13.77 15.70 -1.26
C LYS A 13 14.44 16.87 -0.55
N GLU A 14 15.77 16.93 -0.59
CA GLU A 14 16.54 18.04 -0.05
C GLU A 14 16.27 19.31 -0.87
N THR A 15 15.99 20.43 -0.19
CA THR A 15 15.69 21.73 -0.84
C THR A 15 16.82 22.75 -0.67
N SER A 16 17.97 22.33 -0.12
CA SER A 16 19.10 23.23 0.13
C SER A 16 19.68 23.81 -1.17
N PHE A 17 20.25 25.01 -1.06
CA PHE A 17 20.95 25.68 -2.16
C PHE A 17 22.23 24.94 -2.60
N TYR A 18 22.76 24.05 -1.75
CA TYR A 18 24.02 23.32 -1.98
C TYR A 18 23.88 22.11 -2.92
N GLY A 19 22.71 21.91 -3.57
CA GLY A 19 22.49 20.87 -4.57
C GLY A 19 22.12 19.51 -3.97
N ASN A 20 22.48 18.42 -4.66
CA ASN A 20 22.14 17.02 -4.30
C ASN A 20 22.99 16.49 -3.13
N VAL A 21 22.81 17.06 -1.94
CA VAL A 21 23.32 16.46 -0.70
C VAL A 21 22.23 15.52 -0.19
N GLU A 22 22.43 14.20 -0.30
CA GLU A 22 21.51 13.22 0.28
C GLU A 22 21.96 12.86 1.71
N PRO A 23 21.22 13.28 2.76
CA PRO A 23 21.56 12.97 4.13
C PRO A 23 21.60 11.45 4.37
N LYS A 24 22.55 10.99 5.19
CA LYS A 24 22.70 9.55 5.52
C LYS A 24 21.42 8.91 6.07
N HIS A 25 20.57 9.68 6.76
CA HIS A 25 19.32 9.19 7.32
C HIS A 25 18.23 8.93 6.28
N ILE A 26 18.35 9.45 5.04
CA ILE A 26 17.42 9.20 3.91
C ILE A 26 17.82 7.93 3.11
N ARG A 27 19.02 7.40 3.35
CA ARG A 27 19.53 6.22 2.62
C ARG A 27 18.82 4.94 3.02
N GLY A 28 18.47 4.79 4.30
CA GLY A 28 17.56 3.74 4.74
C GLY A 28 16.14 4.15 4.35
N ARG A 29 15.45 3.33 3.56
CA ARG A 29 14.07 3.62 3.12
C ARG A 29 13.21 2.37 3.17
N ILE A 30 11.91 2.58 3.29
CA ILE A 30 10.90 1.55 3.10
C ILE A 30 10.43 1.64 1.64
N TRP A 31 10.43 0.52 0.94
CA TRP A 31 10.03 0.43 -0.46
C TRP A 31 9.07 -0.74 -0.65
N ALA A 32 7.81 -0.46 -0.97
CA ALA A 32 6.88 -1.45 -1.53
C ALA A 32 7.21 -1.76 -2.99
N SER A 33 7.65 -2.97 -3.30
CA SER A 33 8.10 -3.36 -4.65
C SER A 33 6.98 -4.00 -5.49
N PHE A 34 5.95 -4.53 -4.83
CA PHE A 34 4.88 -5.27 -5.48
C PHE A 34 3.57 -5.14 -4.69
N GLY A 35 2.46 -5.03 -5.43
CA GLY A 35 1.11 -5.09 -4.90
C GLY A 35 0.24 -6.04 -5.73
N GLU A 36 -0.70 -6.71 -5.07
CA GLU A 36 -1.67 -7.61 -5.68
C GLU A 36 -3.02 -7.52 -4.99
N PHE A 37 -4.08 -7.54 -5.80
CA PHE A 37 -5.46 -7.74 -5.36
C PHE A 37 -6.01 -9.01 -6.02
N ARG A 38 -6.48 -9.96 -5.22
CA ARG A 38 -7.15 -11.18 -5.69
C ARG A 38 -8.62 -11.13 -5.31
N LEU A 39 -9.47 -11.53 -6.25
CA LEU A 39 -10.90 -11.70 -6.02
C LEU A 39 -11.17 -13.21 -5.91
N ILE A 40 -11.73 -13.62 -4.80
CA ILE A 40 -12.02 -15.02 -4.49
C ILE A 40 -13.53 -15.14 -4.31
N PRO A 41 -14.25 -15.84 -5.20
CA PRO A 41 -15.68 -16.07 -5.01
C PRO A 41 -15.89 -16.96 -3.78
N VAL A 42 -16.77 -16.55 -2.87
CA VAL A 42 -17.08 -17.30 -1.64
C VAL A 42 -18.48 -17.92 -1.62
N GLY A 43 -19.31 -17.59 -2.62
CA GLY A 43 -20.68 -18.12 -2.79
C GLY A 43 -21.73 -17.02 -2.66
N ASN A 44 -22.97 -17.28 -3.08
CA ASN A 44 -24.10 -16.33 -2.99
C ASN A 44 -23.86 -14.93 -3.59
N GLY A 45 -23.04 -14.81 -4.63
CA GLY A 45 -22.70 -13.52 -5.23
C GLY A 45 -21.68 -12.70 -4.43
N GLU A 46 -21.20 -13.22 -3.30
CA GLU A 46 -20.17 -12.58 -2.50
C GLU A 46 -18.77 -12.89 -3.03
N VAL A 47 -17.90 -11.88 -2.94
CA VAL A 47 -16.50 -11.96 -3.35
C VAL A 47 -15.61 -11.47 -2.21
N LYS A 48 -14.66 -12.31 -1.79
CA LYS A 48 -13.59 -11.93 -0.88
C LYS A 48 -12.48 -11.25 -1.69
N ILE A 49 -12.04 -10.08 -1.24
CA ILE A 49 -10.87 -9.40 -1.80
C ILE A 49 -9.68 -9.63 -0.87
N GLU A 50 -8.58 -10.15 -1.42
CA GLU A 50 -7.31 -10.33 -0.73
C GLU A 50 -6.28 -9.35 -1.30
N ALA A 51 -5.74 -8.46 -0.46
CA ALA A 51 -4.65 -7.55 -0.80
C ALA A 51 -3.32 -8.12 -0.31
N THR A 52 -2.26 -8.00 -1.11
CA THR A 52 -0.91 -8.43 -0.74
C THR A 52 0.10 -7.39 -1.18
N THR A 53 0.98 -6.97 -0.26
CA THR A 53 2.09 -6.04 -0.56
C THR A 53 3.41 -6.68 -0.16
N ARG A 54 4.40 -6.61 -1.04
CA ARG A 54 5.79 -6.96 -0.70
C ARG A 54 6.59 -5.68 -0.58
N TYR A 55 7.34 -5.56 0.50
CA TYR A 55 8.16 -4.38 0.76
C TYR A 55 9.52 -4.77 1.31
N SER A 56 10.48 -3.86 1.12
CA SER A 56 11.83 -3.92 1.68
C SER A 56 11.99 -2.80 2.69
N ASN A 57 12.65 -3.09 3.81
CA ASN A 57 12.94 -2.10 4.84
C ASN A 57 14.46 -1.96 5.02
N GLY A 58 15.00 -0.81 4.64
CA GLY A 58 16.39 -0.43 4.84
C GLY A 58 16.64 0.39 6.11
N LEU A 59 15.60 0.67 6.91
CA LEU A 59 15.72 1.47 8.13
C LEU A 59 16.17 0.62 9.33
N GLY A 60 17.07 1.18 10.12
CA GLY A 60 17.51 0.61 11.39
C GLY A 60 16.92 1.40 12.57
N PRO A 61 16.68 0.77 13.73
CA PRO A 61 16.77 -0.68 14.02
C PRO A 61 15.65 -1.50 13.35
N LYS A 62 15.97 -2.70 12.86
CA LYS A 62 15.03 -3.52 12.05
C LYS A 62 13.74 -3.89 12.78
N PHE A 63 13.82 -4.26 14.06
CA PHE A 63 12.64 -4.71 14.82
C PHE A 63 11.60 -3.58 14.95
N TYR A 64 12.08 -2.37 15.30
CA TYR A 64 11.25 -1.20 15.50
C TYR A 64 10.54 -0.82 14.19
N TRP A 65 11.31 -0.69 13.12
CA TRP A 65 10.74 -0.31 11.83
C TRP A 65 9.89 -1.40 11.20
N LYS A 66 10.15 -2.69 11.47
CA LYS A 66 9.26 -3.77 11.05
C LYS A 66 7.89 -3.61 11.70
N LEU A 67 7.82 -3.39 13.01
CA LEU A 67 6.56 -3.21 13.74
C LEU A 67 5.72 -2.07 13.12
N TRP A 68 6.33 -0.92 12.88
CA TRP A 68 5.64 0.22 12.28
C TRP A 68 5.28 0.00 10.82
N SER A 69 6.17 -0.63 10.04
CA SER A 69 5.91 -0.88 8.61
C SER A 69 4.75 -1.85 8.43
N ASP A 70 4.70 -2.93 9.20
CA ASP A 70 3.61 -3.90 9.17
C ASP A 70 2.29 -3.21 9.53
N TYR A 71 2.26 -2.48 10.65
CA TYR A 71 1.07 -1.73 11.09
C TYR A 71 0.55 -0.75 10.02
N LEU A 72 1.43 0.08 9.44
CA LEU A 72 1.02 1.08 8.46
C LEU A 72 0.53 0.46 7.14
N ILE A 73 1.11 -0.67 6.72
CA ILE A 73 0.67 -1.37 5.52
C ILE A 73 -0.70 -2.01 5.75
N ASP A 74 -0.92 -2.60 6.92
CA ASP A 74 -2.20 -3.20 7.30
C ASP A 74 -3.30 -2.12 7.36
N GLU A 75 -3.06 -0.99 8.00
CA GLU A 75 -3.99 0.15 8.05
C GLU A 75 -4.34 0.68 6.66
N MET A 76 -3.33 0.80 5.78
CA MET A 76 -3.55 1.19 4.38
C MET A 76 -4.40 0.15 3.63
N HIS A 77 -4.13 -1.14 3.82
CA HIS A 77 -4.93 -2.21 3.21
C HIS A 77 -6.38 -2.15 3.68
N GLU A 78 -6.60 -2.01 4.99
CA GLU A 78 -7.94 -1.90 5.54
C GLU A 78 -8.68 -0.69 4.95
N HIS A 79 -8.05 0.49 4.95
CA HIS A 79 -8.64 1.70 4.39
C HIS A 79 -9.06 1.51 2.91
N VAL A 80 -8.17 0.98 2.08
CA VAL A 80 -8.44 0.77 0.65
C VAL A 80 -9.55 -0.27 0.44
N LEU A 81 -9.50 -1.40 1.15
CA LEU A 81 -10.49 -2.47 1.02
C LEU A 81 -11.88 -2.01 1.47
N GLN A 82 -11.97 -1.25 2.57
CA GLN A 82 -13.22 -0.64 3.01
C GLN A 82 -13.79 0.32 1.96
N ARG A 83 -12.95 1.16 1.35
CA ARG A 83 -13.38 2.08 0.29
C ARG A 83 -13.88 1.33 -0.95
N ILE A 84 -13.19 0.26 -1.37
CA ILE A 84 -13.64 -0.57 -2.49
C ILE A 84 -15.01 -1.19 -2.19
N LYS A 85 -15.19 -1.75 -0.99
CA LYS A 85 -16.47 -2.33 -0.56
C LYS A 85 -17.61 -1.31 -0.66
N LEU A 86 -17.43 -0.13 -0.06
CA LEU A 86 -18.45 0.93 -0.06
C LEU A 86 -18.84 1.39 -1.48
N GLU A 87 -17.87 1.59 -2.37
CA GLU A 87 -18.14 2.02 -3.75
C GLU A 87 -18.81 0.91 -4.59
N ALA A 88 -18.44 -0.36 -4.36
CA ALA A 88 -19.04 -1.50 -5.04
C ALA A 88 -20.51 -1.68 -4.64
N GLU A 89 -20.80 -1.68 -3.33
CA GLU A 89 -22.15 -1.82 -2.80
C GLU A 89 -23.07 -0.67 -3.22
N LYS A 90 -22.55 0.58 -3.20
CA LYS A 90 -23.30 1.74 -3.70
C LYS A 90 -23.65 1.62 -5.18
N THR A 91 -22.73 1.11 -5.99
CA THR A 91 -22.95 0.90 -7.43
C THR A 91 -24.01 -0.16 -7.67
N GLU A 92 -24.02 -1.21 -6.86
CA GLU A 92 -25.05 -2.25 -6.90
C GLU A 92 -26.44 -1.69 -6.56
N GLU A 93 -26.56 -0.91 -5.48
CA GLU A 93 -27.83 -0.27 -5.11
C GLU A 93 -28.37 0.66 -6.21
N LEU A 94 -27.50 1.41 -6.89
CA LEU A 94 -27.89 2.26 -8.02
C LEU A 94 -28.38 1.44 -9.21
N ASN A 95 -27.69 0.34 -9.53
CA ASN A 95 -28.08 -0.54 -10.64
C ASN A 95 -29.39 -1.31 -10.37
N GLN A 96 -29.77 -1.52 -9.11
CA GLN A 96 -31.04 -2.15 -8.73
C GLN A 96 -32.23 -1.19 -8.73
N ARG A 97 -31.99 0.14 -8.75
CA ARG A 97 -33.02 1.19 -8.70
C ARG A 97 -33.40 1.77 -10.07
N GLY A 98 -32.64 1.47 -11.13
CA GLY A 98 -32.90 1.87 -12.51
C GLY A 98 -33.53 0.75 -13.32
#